data_AF-A0AAW9HXD7-F1
#
_entry.id   AF-A0AAW9HXD7-F1
#
_cell.length_a   1.000
_cell.length_b   1.000
_cell.length_c   1.000
_cell.angle_alpha   90.00
_cell.angle_beta   90.00
_cell.angle_gamma   90.00
#
_symmetry.space_group_name_H-M   'P 1'
#
loop_
_entity.id
_entity.type
_entity.pdbx_description
1 polymer ?
#
loop_
_entity_poly.entity_id
_entity_poly.type
_entity_poly.pdbx_seq_one_letter_code
_entity_poly.pdbx_strand_id
1 'polypeptide(L)'
;GYSRTKTFFRVDLPMIRPAIISGFALVLVDIIKELPLALLLRPFNFNTLATKVFEYANDEMIVEASVPSLLIILISFIAIYMLYKVGDKEEENA
;
A
#
# COMPACT_ATOMS: atom_id res chain seq x y z
N GLY A 1 9.16 -22.24 31.73
CA GLY A 1 9.12 -20.85 31.24
C GLY A 1 9.01 -20.87 29.72
N TYR A 2 8.18 -20.01 29.13
CA TYR A 2 8.14 -19.85 27.68
C TYR A 2 9.43 -19.17 27.20
N SER A 3 10.00 -19.65 26.09
CA SER A 3 11.14 -18.99 25.42
C SER A 3 10.70 -17.61 24.90
N ARG A 4 11.61 -16.62 24.96
CA ARG A 4 11.38 -15.24 24.45
C ARG A 4 10.83 -15.22 23.03
N THR A 5 11.34 -16.07 22.14
CA THR A 5 10.83 -16.16 20.75
C THR A 5 9.41 -16.73 20.71
N LYS A 6 9.09 -17.70 21.56
CA LYS A 6 7.75 -18.31 21.62
C LYS A 6 6.71 -17.32 22.16
N THR A 7 7.07 -16.46 23.11
CA THR A 7 6.20 -15.38 23.61
C THR A 7 5.93 -14.35 22.52
N PHE A 8 6.96 -13.87 21.82
CA PHE A 8 6.81 -12.90 20.74
C PHE A 8 5.79 -13.33 19.68
N PHE A 9 5.92 -14.54 19.13
CA PHE A 9 5.02 -14.99 18.05
C PHE A 9 3.61 -15.35 18.53
N ARG A 10 3.41 -15.68 19.81
CA ARG A 10 2.11 -16.11 20.35
C ARG A 10 1.33 -15.02 21.07
N VAL A 11 2.01 -14.01 21.60
CA VAL A 11 1.40 -12.97 22.43
C VAL A 11 1.62 -11.61 21.76
N ASP A 12 2.87 -11.16 21.69
CA ASP A 12 3.19 -9.79 21.24
C ASP A 12 2.73 -9.55 19.80
N LEU A 13 3.09 -10.46 18.87
CA LEU A 13 2.79 -10.31 17.46
C LEU A 13 1.28 -10.30 17.19
N PRO A 14 0.46 -11.27 17.68
CA PRO A 14 -1.00 -11.18 17.56
C PRO A 14 -1.62 -9.94 18.19
N MET A 15 -1.07 -9.46 19.32
CA MET A 15 -1.59 -8.29 20.02
C MET A 15 -1.40 -7.00 19.18
N ILE A 16 -0.30 -6.87 18.46
CA ILE A 16 -0.02 -5.69 17.61
C ILE A 16 -0.43 -5.87 16.14
N ARG A 17 -1.05 -7.00 15.77
CA ARG A 17 -1.46 -7.28 14.38
C ARG A 17 -2.30 -6.17 13.76
N PRO A 18 -3.33 -5.62 14.44
CA PRO A 18 -4.13 -4.53 13.87
C PRO A 18 -3.28 -3.31 13.50
N ALA A 19 -2.42 -2.85 14.42
CA ALA A 19 -1.50 -1.74 14.18
C ALA A 19 -0.52 -2.00 13.03
N ILE A 20 0.03 -3.23 12.93
CA ILE A 20 0.89 -3.62 11.80
C ILE A 20 0.12 -3.55 10.48
N ILE A 21 -1.09 -4.10 10.43
CA ILE A 21 -1.92 -4.09 9.22
C ILE A 21 -2.25 -2.66 8.81
N SER A 22 -2.60 -1.81 9.78
CA SER A 22 -2.90 -0.40 9.55
C SER A 22 -1.70 0.36 8.99
N GLY A 23 -0.53 0.22 9.62
CA GLY A 23 0.71 0.85 9.13
C GLY A 23 1.13 0.31 7.75
N PHE A 24 0.99 -1.00 7.53
CA PHE A 24 1.28 -1.61 6.24
C PHE A 24 0.37 -1.07 5.13
N ALA A 25 -0.93 -0.96 5.37
CA ALA A 25 -1.89 -0.45 4.39
C ALA A 25 -1.57 1.01 4.01
N LEU A 26 -1.22 1.86 4.98
CA LEU A 26 -0.84 3.24 4.73
C LEU A 26 0.43 3.34 3.87
N VAL A 27 1.50 2.63 4.26
CA VAL A 27 2.76 2.61 3.51
C VAL A 27 2.56 2.04 2.10
N LEU A 28 1.69 1.04 1.93
CA LEU A 28 1.38 0.47 0.63
C LEU A 28 0.77 1.53 -0.31
N VAL A 29 -0.19 2.32 0.17
CA VAL A 29 -0.81 3.41 -0.61
C VAL A 29 0.23 4.44 -1.03
N ASP A 30 1.17 4.78 -0.14
CA ASP A 30 2.25 5.71 -0.45
C ASP A 30 3.21 5.16 -1.50
N ILE A 31 3.64 3.90 -1.36
CA ILE A 31 4.57 3.26 -2.32
C ILE A 31 3.94 3.13 -3.72
N ILE A 32 2.65 2.82 -3.83
CA ILE A 32 2.00 2.60 -5.14
C ILE A 32 2.05 3.85 -6.03
N LYS A 33 1.90 5.04 -5.43
CA LYS A 33 1.91 6.34 -6.14
C LYS A 33 3.27 7.03 -6.10
N GLU A 34 4.28 6.44 -5.46
CA GLU A 34 5.58 7.08 -5.28
C GLU A 34 6.33 7.17 -6.62
N LEU A 35 6.30 8.36 -7.21
CA LEU A 35 6.88 8.63 -8.51
C LEU A 35 8.38 8.98 -8.45
N PRO A 36 8.86 9.90 -7.58
CA PRO A 36 10.25 10.33 -7.59
C PRO A 36 11.24 9.18 -7.41
N LEU A 37 11.01 8.33 -6.40
CA LEU A 37 11.87 7.18 -6.15
C LEU A 37 11.82 6.16 -7.29
N ALA A 38 10.63 5.92 -7.84
CA ALA A 38 10.48 5.03 -8.98
C ALA A 38 11.27 5.53 -10.19
N LEU A 39 11.22 6.83 -10.52
CA LEU A 39 12.00 7.40 -11.62
C LEU A 39 13.52 7.31 -11.37
N LEU A 40 13.97 7.48 -10.12
CA LEU A 40 15.39 7.41 -9.76
C LEU A 40 15.96 5.99 -9.78
N LEU A 41 15.17 4.99 -9.36
CA LEU A 41 15.64 3.60 -9.18
C LEU A 41 15.18 2.64 -10.28
N ARG A 42 14.38 3.11 -11.24
CA ARG A 42 13.78 2.26 -12.28
C ARG A 42 14.87 1.58 -13.13
N PRO A 43 14.85 0.22 -13.21
CA PRO A 43 15.71 -0.50 -14.14
C PRO A 43 15.19 -0.37 -15.57
N PHE A 44 16.06 -0.67 -16.54
CA PHE A 44 15.72 -0.65 -17.96
C PHE A 44 14.50 -1.54 -18.27
N ASN A 45 13.60 -1.06 -19.12
CA ASN A 45 12.38 -1.74 -19.57
C ASN A 45 11.35 -2.10 -18.48
N PHE A 46 11.48 -1.58 -17.26
CA PHE A 46 10.50 -1.82 -16.21
C PHE A 46 9.66 -0.57 -15.95
N ASN A 47 8.34 -0.67 -16.03
CA ASN A 47 7.44 0.47 -15.89
C ASN A 47 6.44 0.19 -14.76
N THR A 48 6.35 1.07 -13.76
CA THR A 48 5.31 1.00 -12.73
C THR A 48 4.04 1.68 -13.22
N LEU A 49 2.92 1.49 -12.53
CA LEU A 49 1.69 2.23 -12.84
C LEU A 49 1.92 3.74 -12.75
N ALA A 50 2.62 4.20 -11.71
CA ALA A 50 2.93 5.62 -11.52
C ALA A 50 3.81 6.18 -12.65
N THR A 51 4.84 5.46 -13.08
CA THR A 51 5.70 5.93 -14.19
C THR A 51 4.95 5.93 -15.52
N LYS A 52 4.05 4.97 -15.78
CA LYS A 52 3.19 4.99 -16.97
C LYS A 52 2.20 6.14 -17.00
N VAL A 53 1.56 6.45 -15.86
CA VAL A 53 0.68 7.63 -15.75
C VAL A 53 1.48 8.89 -16.05
N PHE A 54 2.67 9.02 -15.48
CA PHE A 54 3.54 10.16 -15.72
C PHE A 54 3.99 10.26 -17.18
N GLU A 55 4.42 9.16 -17.81
CA GLU A 55 4.78 9.11 -19.23
C GLU A 55 3.61 9.56 -20.12
N TYR A 56 2.45 8.89 -20.02
CA TYR A 56 1.29 9.23 -20.86
C TYR A 56 0.74 10.64 -20.58
N ALA A 57 0.81 11.13 -19.34
CA ALA A 57 0.39 12.50 -19.03
C ALA A 57 1.33 13.53 -19.66
N ASN A 58 2.65 13.29 -19.65
CA ASN A 58 3.62 14.17 -20.31
C ASN A 58 3.50 14.14 -21.84
N ASP A 59 3.11 13.00 -22.41
CA ASP A 59 2.85 12.84 -23.85
C ASP A 59 1.45 13.35 -24.26
N GLU A 60 0.70 14.00 -23.34
CA GLU A 60 -0.68 14.47 -23.55
C GLU A 60 -1.70 13.36 -23.91
N MET A 61 -1.34 12.10 -23.68
CA MET A 61 -2.13 10.90 -23.93
C MET A 61 -3.06 10.59 -22.76
N ILE A 62 -4.03 11.47 -22.52
CA ILE A 62 -4.92 11.41 -21.34
C ILE A 62 -5.77 10.13 -21.30
N VAL A 63 -6.20 9.63 -22.46
CA VAL A 63 -7.03 8.42 -22.54
C VAL A 63 -6.23 7.21 -22.07
N GLU A 64 -4.99 7.09 -22.50
CA GLU A 64 -4.07 6.01 -22.14
C GLU A 64 -3.61 6.14 -20.69
N ALA A 65 -3.43 7.36 -20.17
CA ALA A 65 -3.12 7.63 -18.77
C ALA A 65 -4.27 7.23 -17.82
N SER A 66 -5.52 7.25 -18.30
CA SER A 66 -6.69 6.98 -17.47
C SER A 66 -6.70 5.56 -16.90
N VAL A 67 -6.33 4.55 -17.69
CA VAL A 67 -6.34 3.14 -17.28
C VAL A 67 -5.39 2.86 -16.11
N PRO A 68 -4.08 3.17 -16.17
CA PRO A 68 -3.18 2.97 -15.04
C PRO A 68 -3.53 3.87 -13.83
N SER A 69 -4.09 5.06 -14.06
CA SER A 69 -4.58 5.94 -12.98
C SER A 69 -5.73 5.30 -12.21
N LEU A 70 -6.71 4.73 -12.92
CA LEU A 70 -7.83 4.02 -12.30
C LEU A 70 -7.39 2.78 -11.54
N LEU A 71 -6.36 2.07 -12.02
CA LEU A 71 -5.78 0.94 -11.28
C LEU A 71 -5.13 1.39 -9.96
N ILE A 72 -4.37 2.50 -9.98
CA ILE A 72 -3.79 3.09 -8.75
C ILE A 72 -4.90 3.44 -7.75
N ILE A 73 -5.97 4.09 -8.23
CA ILE A 73 -7.12 4.47 -7.40
C ILE A 73 -7.79 3.22 -6.82
N LEU A 74 -8.04 2.19 -7.63
CA LEU A 74 -8.69 0.96 -7.19
C LEU A 74 -7.88 0.23 -6.11
N ILE A 75 -6.57 0.08 -6.31
CA ILE A 75 -5.70 -0.60 -5.32
C ILE A 75 -5.63 0.24 -4.04
N SER A 76 -5.48 1.55 -4.15
CA SER A 76 -5.46 2.45 -3.00
C SER A 76 -6.77 2.42 -2.22
N PHE A 77 -7.90 2.38 -2.93
CA PHE A 77 -9.23 2.26 -2.34
C PHE A 77 -9.38 0.95 -1.57
N ILE A 78 -8.93 -0.18 -2.12
CA ILE A 78 -8.96 -1.48 -1.43
C ILE A 78 -8.11 -1.44 -0.15
N ALA A 79 -6.91 -0.84 -0.20
CA ALA A 79 -6.04 -0.71 0.95
C ALA A 79 -6.66 0.16 2.06
N ILE A 80 -7.24 1.30 1.68
CA ILE A 80 -7.94 2.20 2.62
C ILE A 80 -9.20 1.54 3.20
N TYR A 81 -9.97 0.82 2.38
CA TYR A 81 -11.15 0.09 2.85
C TYR A 81 -10.76 -1.02 3.85
N MET A 82 -9.65 -1.71 3.61
CA MET A 82 -9.10 -2.69 4.55
C MET A 82 -8.70 -2.02 5.87
N LEU A 83 -8.04 -0.86 5.81
CA LEU A 83 -7.70 -0.06 7.00
C LEU A 83 -8.95 0.33 7.79
N TYR A 84 -9.97 0.85 7.11
CA TYR A 84 -11.25 1.23 7.73
C TYR A 84 -11.88 0.05 8.46
N LYS A 85 -11.93 -1.13 7.82
CA LYS A 85 -12.48 -2.35 8.43
C LYS A 85 -11.67 -2.86 9.62
N VAL A 86 -10.36 -2.62 9.65
CA VAL A 86 -9.51 -3.00 10.80
C VAL A 86 -9.76 -2.04 11.97
N GLY A 87 -9.88 -0.74 11.71
CA GLY A 87 -10.21 0.26 12.74
C GLY A 87 -11.60 0.04 13.36
N ASP A 88 -12.60 -0.26 12.55
CA ASP A 88 -13.98 -0.53 13.01
C ASP A 88 -14.04 -1.76 13.95
N LYS A 89 -13.21 -2.78 13.68
CA LYS A 89 -13.06 -3.93 14.57
C LYS A 89 -12.35 -3.61 15.88
N GLU A 90 -11.46 -2.62 15.92
CA GLU A 90 -10.86 -2.20 17.19
C GLU A 90 -11.88 -1.49 18.08
N GLU A 91 -12.74 -0.65 17.51
CA GLU A 91 -13.83 0.00 18.25
C GLU A 91 -14.89 -0.99 18.76
N GLU A 92 -15.22 -2.04 18.00
CA GLU A 92 -16.17 -3.07 18.44
C GLU A 92 -15.64 -3.97 19.58
N ASN A 93 -14.31 -4.12 19.70
CA ASN A 93 -13.67 -5.00 20.70
C ASN A 93 -13.17 -4.26 21.95
N ALA A 94 -13.31 -2.94 22.02
CA ALA A 94 -12.92 -2.08 23.15
C ALA A 94 -14.07 -1.89 24.15
#